data_AF-A0A6S4TH16-F1
#
_entry.id   AF-A0A6S4TH16-F1
#
_cell.length_a   1.000
_cell.length_b   1.000
_cell.length_c   1.000
_cell.angle_alpha   90.00
_cell.angle_beta   90.00
_cell.angle_gamma   90.00
#
_symmetry.space_group_name_H-M   'P 1'
#
loop_
_entity.id
_entity.type
_entity.pdbx_description
1 polymer ?
#
loop_
_entity_poly.entity_id
_entity_poly.type
_entity_poly.pdbx_seq_one_letter_code
_entity_poly.pdbx_strand_id
1 'polypeptide(L)'
;MARHLTKAEAASKGWYCLKDLKEQFRLKPATGQQPAGSVWQGQGSYQVYDKVLCVPMRSYHKPSEAQLKSLADARALIGTRLCMQCGQRTDIEQMDGALCIRCSDKQRVRECAAVAASWIESEAIYLDAETTGLGHDDEIIEICLISQAGDVLMNSLVRPTKAIPDDAISIHGITNEAVAGAPSWAALYGEFYRLIENKVVVIYNEDFDVRLLAQTASRYRLDAPKIQSVCAMKLYARWYGEERPMGKYQWQRLSDAAQQCGIDVSGAHRAYADCLMTRGVVGHMARTTFRKESE
;
A
#
# COMPACT_ATOMS: atom_id res chain seq x y z
N MET A 1 -61.59 -3.89 19.60
CA MET A 1 -60.13 -4.01 19.81
C MET A 1 -59.90 -4.27 21.30
N ALA A 2 -59.14 -5.30 21.66
CA ALA A 2 -58.90 -5.64 23.06
C ALA A 2 -58.15 -4.48 23.75
N ARG A 3 -58.73 -3.93 24.82
CA ARG A 3 -58.13 -2.86 25.62
C ARG A 3 -56.84 -3.39 26.25
N HIS A 4 -55.69 -2.79 25.89
CA HIS A 4 -54.43 -3.10 26.55
C HIS A 4 -54.48 -2.69 28.02
N LEU A 5 -53.90 -3.51 28.89
CA LEU A 5 -53.79 -3.19 30.31
C LEU A 5 -52.68 -2.16 30.52
N THR A 6 -52.81 -1.37 31.56
CA THR A 6 -51.68 -0.64 32.17
C THR A 6 -50.87 -1.58 33.05
N LYS A 7 -49.63 -1.20 33.38
CA LYS A 7 -48.78 -1.99 34.29
C LYS A 7 -49.43 -2.18 35.67
N ALA A 8 -50.14 -1.16 36.17
CA ALA A 8 -50.85 -1.23 37.44
C ALA A 8 -52.05 -2.18 37.40
N GLU A 9 -52.84 -2.15 36.31
CA GLU A 9 -53.96 -3.08 36.12
C GLU A 9 -53.51 -4.54 35.95
N ALA A 10 -52.36 -4.78 35.32
CA ALA A 10 -51.78 -6.12 35.25
C ALA A 10 -51.28 -6.59 36.63
N ALA A 11 -50.56 -5.72 37.36
CA ALA A 11 -50.05 -6.05 38.69
C ALA A 11 -51.17 -6.32 39.71
N SER A 12 -52.30 -5.59 39.64
CA SER A 12 -53.46 -5.84 40.52
C SER A 12 -54.13 -7.19 40.26
N LYS A 13 -53.99 -7.73 39.04
CA LYS A 13 -54.39 -9.10 38.67
C LYS A 13 -53.35 -10.16 39.01
N GLY A 14 -52.22 -9.79 39.61
CA GLY A 14 -51.10 -10.70 39.86
C GLY A 14 -50.34 -11.10 38.60
N TRP A 15 -50.44 -10.32 37.52
CA TRP A 15 -49.80 -10.59 36.24
C TRP A 15 -48.57 -9.71 36.05
N TYR A 16 -47.45 -10.34 35.70
CA TYR A 16 -46.15 -9.67 35.63
C TYR A 16 -45.43 -9.99 34.33
N CYS A 17 -44.59 -9.06 33.87
CA CYS A 17 -43.72 -9.32 32.74
C CYS A 17 -42.60 -10.30 33.14
N LEU A 18 -41.95 -10.90 32.14
CA LEU A 18 -40.84 -11.85 32.39
C LEU A 18 -39.72 -11.26 33.24
N LYS A 19 -39.42 -9.97 33.06
CA LYS A 19 -38.39 -9.27 33.85
C LYS A 19 -38.77 -9.23 35.33
N ASP A 20 -39.98 -8.76 35.64
CA ASP A 20 -40.48 -8.65 37.01
C ASP A 20 -40.60 -10.04 37.68
N LEU A 21 -41.07 -11.06 36.94
CA LEU A 21 -41.09 -12.46 37.41
C LEU A 21 -39.71 -12.97 37.80
N LYS A 22 -38.70 -12.71 36.96
CA LYS A 22 -37.33 -13.15 37.18
C LYS A 22 -36.64 -12.40 38.32
N GLU A 23 -36.75 -11.08 38.33
CA GLU A 23 -36.00 -10.19 39.23
C GLU A 23 -36.64 -10.10 40.62
N GLN A 24 -37.97 -9.98 40.69
CA GLN A 24 -38.68 -9.77 41.96
C GLN A 24 -39.11 -11.07 42.63
N PHE A 25 -39.45 -12.10 41.83
CA PHE A 25 -40.06 -13.32 42.35
C PHE A 25 -39.23 -14.58 42.13
N ARG A 26 -38.16 -14.52 41.32
CA ARG A 26 -37.38 -15.70 40.92
C ARG A 26 -38.26 -16.80 40.31
N LEU A 27 -39.28 -16.39 39.55
CA LEU A 27 -40.21 -17.27 38.85
C LEU A 27 -40.01 -17.16 37.33
N LYS A 28 -40.44 -18.19 36.60
CA LYS A 28 -40.63 -18.16 35.15
C LYS A 28 -41.98 -18.80 34.80
N PRO A 29 -42.60 -18.44 33.66
CA PRO A 29 -43.81 -19.14 33.22
C PRO A 29 -43.59 -20.65 33.15
N ALA A 30 -44.61 -21.43 33.51
CA ALA A 30 -44.56 -22.87 33.31
C ALA A 30 -44.41 -23.20 31.82
N THR A 31 -43.83 -24.35 31.51
CA THR A 31 -43.67 -24.79 30.12
C THR A 31 -45.06 -24.90 29.48
N GLY A 32 -45.28 -24.14 28.39
CA GLY A 32 -46.58 -24.09 27.70
C GLY A 32 -47.60 -23.09 28.27
N GLN A 33 -47.26 -22.35 29.34
CA GLN A 33 -48.13 -21.29 29.86
C GLN A 33 -48.32 -20.19 28.81
N GLN A 34 -49.57 -19.91 28.46
CA GLN A 34 -49.92 -18.79 27.60
C GLN A 34 -49.86 -17.46 28.37
N PRO A 35 -49.55 -16.34 27.71
CA PRO A 35 -49.69 -15.02 28.31
C PRO A 35 -51.10 -14.80 28.87
N ALA A 36 -51.18 -14.24 30.07
CA ALA A 36 -52.45 -13.87 30.68
C ALA A 36 -53.04 -12.58 30.07
N GLY A 37 -52.19 -11.76 29.45
CA GLY A 37 -52.58 -10.58 28.70
C GLY A 37 -51.38 -9.79 28.20
N SER A 38 -51.64 -8.60 27.65
CA SER A 38 -50.61 -7.68 27.21
C SER A 38 -50.77 -6.28 27.83
N VAL A 39 -49.64 -5.67 28.17
CA VAL A 39 -49.55 -4.30 28.69
C VAL A 39 -48.96 -3.40 27.62
N TRP A 40 -49.56 -2.23 27.38
CA TRP A 40 -49.04 -1.25 26.44
C TRP A 40 -48.06 -0.28 27.12
N GLN A 41 -46.93 0.01 26.47
CA GLN A 41 -45.86 0.88 26.98
C GLN A 41 -45.51 2.03 26.03
N GLY A 42 -46.49 2.53 25.28
CA GLY A 42 -46.31 3.68 24.38
C GLY A 42 -45.75 3.30 23.00
N GLN A 43 -44.64 2.55 22.96
CA GLN A 43 -43.96 2.13 21.71
C GLN A 43 -44.25 0.66 21.32
N GLY A 44 -45.15 0.00 22.03
CA GLY A 44 -45.51 -1.39 21.79
C GLY A 44 -46.19 -2.01 23.01
N SER A 45 -46.56 -3.28 22.91
CA SER A 45 -47.05 -4.07 24.04
C SER A 45 -46.10 -5.20 24.40
N TYR A 46 -46.10 -5.58 25.68
CA TYR A 46 -45.40 -6.77 26.17
C TYR A 46 -46.38 -7.71 26.86
N GLN A 47 -46.05 -9.00 26.81
CA GLN A 47 -46.84 -10.04 27.44
C GLN A 47 -46.61 -10.08 28.95
N VAL A 48 -47.70 -10.27 29.70
CA VAL A 48 -47.68 -10.51 31.14
C VAL A 48 -48.23 -11.91 31.42
N TYR A 49 -47.72 -12.53 32.47
CA TYR A 49 -48.03 -13.90 32.84
C TYR A 49 -48.56 -13.94 34.25
N ASP A 50 -49.54 -14.80 34.47
CA ASP A 50 -50.07 -15.06 35.81
C ASP A 50 -48.99 -15.70 36.68
N LYS A 51 -48.64 -14.99 37.77
CA LYS A 51 -47.62 -15.42 38.73
C LYS A 51 -47.97 -16.76 39.37
N VAL A 52 -49.25 -17.04 39.60
CA VAL A 52 -49.72 -18.28 40.25
C VAL A 52 -49.41 -19.51 39.41
N LEU A 53 -49.42 -19.35 38.09
CA LEU A 53 -49.09 -20.42 37.14
C LEU A 53 -47.58 -20.52 36.84
N CYS A 54 -46.77 -19.61 37.38
CA CYS A 54 -45.33 -19.63 37.18
C CYS A 54 -44.65 -20.64 38.11
N VAL A 55 -43.51 -21.16 37.67
CA VAL A 55 -42.70 -22.12 38.42
C VAL A 55 -41.40 -21.48 38.94
N PRO A 56 -40.85 -21.92 40.08
CA PRO A 56 -39.56 -21.47 40.58
C PRO A 56 -38.46 -21.61 39.52
N MET A 57 -37.67 -20.56 39.37
CA MET A 57 -36.41 -20.68 38.65
C MET A 57 -35.46 -21.57 39.44
N ARG A 58 -34.64 -22.35 38.72
CA ARG A 58 -33.53 -23.08 39.34
C ARG A 58 -32.71 -22.15 40.23
N SER A 59 -32.19 -22.70 41.33
CA SER A 59 -31.24 -22.00 42.19
C SER A 59 -30.09 -21.45 41.35
N TYR A 60 -29.77 -20.17 41.55
CA TYR A 60 -28.62 -19.59 40.89
C TYR A 60 -27.35 -20.25 41.46
N HIS A 61 -26.47 -20.72 40.59
CA HIS A 61 -25.15 -21.18 40.98
C HIS A 61 -24.15 -20.25 40.30
N LYS A 62 -23.25 -19.67 41.10
CA LYS A 62 -22.16 -18.85 40.55
C LYS A 62 -21.38 -19.72 39.55
N PRO A 63 -20.98 -19.18 38.39
CA PRO A 63 -20.18 -19.94 37.44
C PRO A 63 -18.94 -20.52 38.12
N SER A 64 -18.61 -21.77 37.80
CA SER A 64 -17.37 -22.38 38.27
C SER A 64 -16.15 -21.67 37.67
N GLU A 65 -14.97 -21.87 38.26
CA GLU A 65 -13.72 -21.32 37.72
C GLU A 65 -13.49 -21.74 36.27
N ALA A 66 -13.78 -23.00 35.92
CA ALA A 66 -13.71 -23.48 34.54
C ALA A 66 -14.65 -22.72 33.60
N GLN A 67 -15.89 -22.42 34.03
CA GLN A 67 -16.84 -21.64 33.24
C GLN A 67 -16.40 -20.18 33.07
N LEU A 68 -15.84 -19.57 34.12
CA LEU A 68 -15.27 -18.22 34.07
C LEU A 68 -14.08 -18.16 33.12
N LYS A 69 -13.19 -19.18 33.17
CA LYS A 69 -12.08 -19.32 32.24
C LYS A 69 -12.57 -19.44 30.80
N SER A 70 -13.52 -20.34 30.52
CA SER A 70 -14.07 -20.47 29.16
C SER A 70 -14.73 -19.19 28.65
N LEU A 71 -15.40 -18.42 29.52
CA LEU A 71 -15.94 -17.10 29.17
C LEU A 71 -14.85 -16.08 28.87
N ALA A 72 -13.75 -16.08 29.64
CA ALA A 72 -12.60 -15.22 29.40
C ALA A 72 -11.90 -15.59 28.08
N ASP A 73 -11.66 -16.89 27.86
CA ASP A 73 -11.06 -17.43 26.63
C ASP A 73 -11.92 -17.04 25.40
N ALA A 74 -13.24 -17.19 25.46
CA ALA A 74 -14.14 -16.80 24.37
C ALA A 74 -14.15 -15.28 24.12
N ARG A 75 -14.11 -14.47 25.18
CA ARG A 75 -14.03 -13.00 25.07
C ARG A 75 -12.73 -12.55 24.42
N ALA A 76 -11.61 -13.22 24.72
CA ALA A 76 -10.32 -12.94 24.10
C ALA A 76 -10.30 -13.21 22.58
N LEU A 77 -11.25 -13.97 22.04
CA LEU A 77 -11.38 -14.18 20.59
C LEU A 77 -12.14 -13.05 19.89
N ILE A 78 -12.97 -12.29 20.61
CA ILE A 78 -13.76 -11.19 20.03
C ILE A 78 -12.82 -10.13 19.49
N GLY A 79 -13.06 -9.67 18.26
CA GLY A 79 -12.20 -8.66 17.63
C GLY A 79 -10.89 -9.20 17.06
N THR A 80 -10.67 -10.52 17.10
CA THR A 80 -9.46 -11.16 16.55
C THR A 80 -9.81 -12.19 15.48
N ARG A 81 -8.85 -12.46 14.58
CA ARG A 81 -8.95 -13.54 13.58
C ARG A 81 -7.59 -14.21 13.34
N LEU A 82 -7.60 -15.38 12.71
CA LEU A 82 -6.37 -16.07 12.33
C LEU A 82 -5.87 -15.54 10.99
N CYS A 83 -4.56 -15.27 10.90
CA CYS A 83 -3.89 -15.01 9.64
C CYS A 83 -3.86 -16.28 8.78
N MET A 84 -4.31 -16.19 7.52
CA MET A 84 -4.32 -17.35 6.61
C MET A 84 -2.93 -17.86 6.20
N GLN A 85 -1.87 -17.06 6.39
CA GLN A 85 -0.51 -17.44 6.04
C GLN A 85 0.29 -18.02 7.22
N CYS A 86 0.29 -17.36 8.38
CA CYS A 86 1.08 -17.82 9.53
C CYS A 86 0.26 -18.48 10.64
N GLY A 87 -1.07 -18.48 10.55
CA GLY A 87 -1.96 -19.04 11.56
C GLY A 87 -2.00 -18.25 12.88
N GLN A 88 -1.28 -17.13 12.99
CA GLN A 88 -1.29 -16.31 14.19
C GLN A 88 -2.65 -15.65 14.39
N ARG A 89 -3.15 -15.65 15.63
CA ARG A 89 -4.33 -14.87 16.03
C ARG A 89 -3.92 -13.41 16.24
N THR A 90 -4.63 -12.50 15.59
CA THR A 90 -4.29 -11.08 15.54
C THR A 90 -5.57 -10.26 15.61
N ASP A 91 -5.50 -9.10 16.25
CA ASP A 91 -6.58 -8.11 16.25
C ASP A 91 -6.96 -7.73 14.83
N ILE A 92 -8.26 -7.59 14.55
CA ILE A 92 -8.77 -7.30 13.21
C ILE A 92 -8.20 -5.98 12.67
N GLU A 93 -7.91 -5.01 13.55
CA GLU A 93 -7.27 -3.73 13.19
C GLU A 93 -5.80 -3.90 12.74
N GLN A 94 -5.14 -5.00 13.12
CA GLN A 94 -3.76 -5.32 12.76
C GLN A 94 -3.69 -6.35 11.61
N MET A 95 -4.77 -6.42 10.83
CA MET A 95 -4.91 -7.33 9.72
C MET A 95 -5.14 -6.57 8.41
N ASP A 96 -4.47 -7.01 7.36
CA ASP A 96 -4.67 -6.55 6.00
C ASP A 96 -5.32 -7.67 5.17
N GLY A 97 -6.54 -7.44 4.69
CA GLY A 97 -7.27 -8.43 3.89
C GLY A 97 -7.54 -9.73 4.66
N ALA A 98 -6.79 -10.79 4.41
CA ALA A 98 -6.86 -12.07 5.14
C ALA A 98 -5.57 -12.40 5.92
N LEU A 99 -4.60 -11.49 5.90
CA LEU A 99 -3.26 -11.65 6.45
C LEU A 99 -3.04 -10.72 7.65
N CYS A 100 -2.16 -11.07 8.57
CA CYS A 100 -1.64 -10.06 9.50
C CYS A 100 -0.70 -9.13 8.73
N ILE A 101 -0.52 -7.88 9.20
CA ILE A 101 0.31 -6.86 8.53
C ILE A 101 1.70 -7.41 8.15
N ARG A 102 2.36 -8.12 9.07
CA ARG A 102 3.67 -8.75 8.81
C ARG A 102 3.65 -9.73 7.62
N CYS A 103 2.60 -10.54 7.49
CA CYS A 103 2.51 -11.49 6.38
C CYS A 103 2.18 -10.77 5.06
N SER A 104 1.29 -9.77 5.10
CA SER A 104 1.00 -8.93 3.95
C SER A 104 2.26 -8.21 3.46
N ASP A 105 3.03 -7.61 4.37
CA ASP A 105 4.31 -6.97 4.04
C ASP A 105 5.32 -7.94 3.40
N LYS A 106 5.46 -9.15 3.94
CA LYS A 106 6.31 -10.18 3.33
C LYS A 106 5.84 -10.55 1.93
N GLN A 107 4.54 -10.65 1.70
CA GLN A 107 4.00 -10.91 0.38
C GLN A 107 4.27 -9.75 -0.58
N ARG A 108 4.00 -8.50 -0.17
CA ARG A 108 4.29 -7.28 -0.94
C ARG A 108 5.75 -7.22 -1.37
N VAL A 109 6.68 -7.45 -0.45
CA VAL A 109 8.13 -7.43 -0.73
C VAL A 109 8.49 -8.50 -1.78
N ARG A 110 7.95 -9.71 -1.65
CA ARG A 110 8.18 -10.80 -2.62
C ARG A 110 7.61 -10.47 -4.00
N GLU A 111 6.42 -9.89 -4.07
CA GLU A 111 5.82 -9.46 -5.34
C GLU A 111 6.68 -8.40 -6.01
N CYS A 112 7.18 -7.41 -5.27
CA CYS A 112 8.05 -6.38 -5.84
C CYS A 112 9.40 -6.96 -6.30
N ALA A 113 9.98 -7.88 -5.52
CA ALA A 113 11.20 -8.60 -5.90
C ALA A 113 11.01 -9.42 -7.19
N ALA A 114 9.85 -10.08 -7.34
CA ALA A 114 9.51 -10.81 -8.57
C ALA A 114 9.38 -9.89 -9.78
N VAL A 115 8.78 -8.70 -9.62
CA VAL A 115 8.73 -7.69 -10.70
C VAL A 115 10.14 -7.23 -11.07
N ALA A 116 10.99 -6.89 -10.10
CA ALA A 116 12.37 -6.51 -10.36
C ALA A 116 13.15 -7.63 -11.08
N ALA A 117 12.97 -8.89 -10.67
CA ALA A 117 13.57 -10.04 -11.33
C ALA A 117 13.10 -10.19 -12.79
N SER A 118 11.81 -9.96 -13.06
CA SER A 118 11.28 -10.02 -14.43
C SER A 118 11.92 -8.99 -15.37
N TRP A 119 12.28 -7.80 -14.87
CA TRP A 119 13.00 -6.80 -15.68
C TRP A 119 14.41 -7.29 -16.04
N ILE A 120 15.11 -7.91 -15.08
CA ILE A 120 16.43 -8.51 -15.30
C ILE A 120 16.33 -9.64 -16.32
N GLU A 121 15.37 -10.56 -16.17
CA GLU A 121 15.15 -11.69 -17.08
C GLU A 121 14.80 -11.24 -18.51
N SER A 122 14.17 -10.07 -18.66
CA SER A 122 13.88 -9.48 -19.97
C SER A 122 15.07 -8.77 -20.62
N GLU A 123 16.26 -8.79 -19.99
CA GLU A 123 17.44 -8.03 -20.41
C GLU A 123 17.12 -6.54 -20.59
N ALA A 124 16.45 -5.96 -19.59
CA ALA A 124 16.07 -4.56 -19.62
C ALA A 124 17.29 -3.63 -19.73
N ILE A 125 17.07 -2.46 -20.31
CA ILE A 125 18.05 -1.39 -20.36
C ILE A 125 17.69 -0.33 -19.32
N TYR A 126 18.71 0.38 -18.82
CA TYR A 126 18.51 1.44 -17.83
C TYR A 126 18.81 2.77 -18.49
N LEU A 127 17.94 3.74 -18.26
CA LEU A 127 18.03 5.08 -18.83
C LEU A 127 17.98 6.11 -17.70
N ASP A 128 18.86 7.10 -17.82
CA ASP A 128 18.83 8.31 -17.03
C ASP A 128 19.26 9.50 -17.91
N ALA A 129 18.77 10.70 -17.58
CA ALA A 129 19.07 11.92 -18.31
C ALA A 129 19.27 13.12 -17.38
N GLU A 130 20.28 13.94 -17.68
CA GLU A 130 20.42 15.26 -17.08
C GLU A 130 19.77 16.31 -17.98
N THR A 131 19.25 17.38 -17.37
CA THR A 131 18.38 18.34 -18.07
C THR A 131 18.74 19.78 -17.73
N THR A 132 18.28 20.72 -18.54
CA THR A 132 18.37 22.16 -18.24
C THR A 132 17.51 22.61 -17.04
N GLY A 133 16.69 21.72 -16.47
CA GLY A 133 15.72 22.04 -15.43
C GLY A 133 14.59 21.02 -15.31
N LEU A 134 13.56 21.34 -14.52
CA LEU A 134 12.46 20.42 -14.17
C LEU A 134 11.09 20.79 -14.78
N GLY A 135 11.04 21.87 -15.56
CA GLY A 135 9.85 22.50 -16.11
C GLY A 135 9.33 21.87 -17.40
N HIS A 136 8.48 22.62 -18.10
CA HIS A 136 7.81 22.18 -19.34
C HIS A 136 8.56 22.57 -20.61
N ASP A 137 9.54 23.46 -20.49
CA ASP A 137 10.33 23.99 -21.58
C ASP A 137 11.79 23.49 -21.54
N ASP A 138 12.10 22.56 -20.62
CA ASP A 138 13.44 22.00 -20.41
C ASP A 138 13.81 20.92 -21.41
N GLU A 139 15.12 20.75 -21.58
CA GLU A 139 15.74 19.89 -22.58
C GLU A 139 16.75 18.96 -21.94
N ILE A 140 16.91 17.78 -22.53
CA ILE A 140 17.98 16.83 -22.19
C ILE A 140 19.34 17.41 -22.61
N ILE A 141 20.32 17.34 -21.72
CA ILE A 141 21.71 17.78 -21.93
C ILE A 141 22.73 16.66 -21.73
N GLU A 142 22.34 15.55 -21.12
CA GLU A 142 23.09 14.30 -21.06
C GLU A 142 22.10 13.15 -21.11
N ILE A 143 22.41 12.09 -21.86
CA ILE A 143 21.61 10.88 -21.93
C ILE A 143 22.52 9.67 -21.78
N CYS A 144 22.12 8.74 -20.92
CA CYS A 144 22.82 7.47 -20.76
C CYS A 144 21.85 6.29 -20.91
N LEU A 145 22.32 5.24 -21.58
CA LEU A 145 21.70 3.94 -21.67
C LEU A 145 22.74 2.88 -21.29
N ILE A 146 22.42 2.01 -20.33
CA ILE A 146 23.24 0.83 -20.02
C ILE A 146 22.43 -0.47 -20.16
N SER A 147 23.12 -1.55 -20.51
CA SER A 147 22.54 -2.89 -20.53
C SER A 147 22.32 -3.43 -19.11
N GLN A 148 21.58 -4.54 -18.99
CA GLN A 148 21.46 -5.28 -17.73
C GLN A 148 22.82 -5.74 -17.17
N ALA A 149 23.76 -6.09 -18.03
CA ALA A 149 25.13 -6.43 -17.63
C ALA A 149 25.89 -5.20 -17.07
N GLY A 150 25.49 -4.00 -17.46
CA GLY A 150 26.13 -2.72 -17.10
C GLY A 150 27.00 -2.15 -18.20
N ASP A 151 26.93 -2.72 -19.41
CA ASP A 151 27.66 -2.19 -20.57
C ASP A 151 27.01 -0.89 -21.05
N VAL A 152 27.83 0.10 -21.40
CA VAL A 152 27.35 1.35 -21.97
C VAL A 152 26.86 1.11 -23.40
N LEU A 153 25.57 1.36 -23.62
CA LEU A 153 24.96 1.33 -24.95
C LEU A 153 24.98 2.71 -25.60
N MET A 154 24.79 3.75 -24.79
CA MET A 154 24.91 5.15 -25.16
C MET A 154 25.30 5.96 -23.93
N ASN A 155 26.23 6.89 -24.08
CA ASN A 155 26.54 7.89 -23.06
C ASN A 155 27.02 9.15 -23.78
N SER A 156 26.18 10.18 -23.83
CA SER A 156 26.47 11.37 -24.62
C SER A 156 25.94 12.62 -23.93
N LEU A 157 26.73 13.69 -24.00
CA LEU A 157 26.21 15.04 -23.86
C LEU A 157 25.32 15.38 -25.06
N VAL A 158 24.38 16.29 -24.84
CA VAL A 158 23.43 16.76 -25.84
C VAL A 158 23.46 18.28 -25.82
N ARG A 159 23.61 18.89 -27.00
CA ARG A 159 23.56 20.35 -27.13
C ARG A 159 22.11 20.84 -27.11
N PRO A 160 21.67 21.56 -26.05
CA PRO A 160 20.32 22.09 -25.97
C PRO A 160 20.12 23.28 -26.92
N THR A 161 18.87 23.70 -27.13
CA THR A 161 18.54 24.91 -27.89
C THR A 161 18.60 26.20 -27.05
N LYS A 162 18.69 26.07 -25.72
CA LYS A 162 18.79 27.17 -24.76
C LYS A 162 20.02 27.03 -23.85
N ALA A 163 20.40 28.10 -23.17
CA ALA A 163 21.46 28.06 -22.17
C ALA A 163 21.02 27.22 -20.96
N ILE A 164 21.96 26.44 -20.41
CA ILE A 164 21.79 25.71 -19.15
C ILE A 164 21.83 26.75 -18.01
N PRO A 165 20.79 26.84 -17.17
CA PRO A 165 20.76 27.69 -15.99
C PRO A 165 21.79 27.30 -14.91
N ASP A 166 22.31 28.28 -14.17
CA ASP A 166 23.35 28.06 -13.14
C ASP A 166 22.93 27.11 -12.01
N ASP A 167 21.63 27.09 -11.67
CA ASP A 167 21.08 26.18 -10.66
C ASP A 167 21.12 24.72 -11.13
N ALA A 168 20.78 24.44 -12.40
CA ALA A 168 20.96 23.11 -12.99
C ALA A 168 22.45 22.73 -13.03
N ILE A 169 23.33 23.64 -13.50
CA ILE A 169 24.79 23.43 -13.52
C ILE A 169 25.31 23.08 -12.11
N SER A 170 24.79 23.73 -11.06
CA SER A 170 25.22 23.47 -9.68
C SER A 170 24.88 22.06 -9.18
N ILE A 171 23.92 21.38 -9.81
CA ILE A 171 23.48 20.02 -9.46
C ILE A 171 24.33 18.98 -10.21
N HIS A 172 24.34 19.03 -11.55
CA HIS A 172 24.95 17.98 -12.38
C HIS A 172 26.37 18.34 -12.90
N GLY A 173 26.79 19.59 -12.78
CA GLY A 173 28.15 20.04 -13.14
C GLY A 173 28.45 20.17 -14.63
N ILE A 174 27.43 20.14 -15.49
CA ILE A 174 27.58 20.21 -16.97
C ILE A 174 27.43 21.65 -17.41
N THR A 175 28.50 22.27 -17.90
CA THR A 175 28.48 23.69 -18.29
C THR A 175 28.01 23.89 -19.73
N ASN A 176 27.63 25.13 -20.07
CA ASN A 176 27.28 25.52 -21.44
C ASN A 176 28.44 25.27 -22.42
N GLU A 177 29.69 25.44 -21.98
CA GLU A 177 30.88 25.17 -22.79
C GLU A 177 31.06 23.67 -23.06
N ALA A 178 30.75 22.81 -22.07
CA ALA A 178 30.85 21.36 -22.21
C ALA A 178 29.92 20.82 -23.29
N VAL A 179 28.71 21.39 -23.43
CA VAL A 179 27.71 20.97 -24.42
C VAL A 179 27.81 21.71 -25.76
N ALA A 180 28.62 22.76 -25.87
CA ALA A 180 28.68 23.60 -27.08
C ALA A 180 29.09 22.80 -28.34
N GLY A 181 30.02 21.85 -28.18
CA GLY A 181 30.49 20.95 -29.22
C GLY A 181 29.74 19.62 -29.31
N ALA A 182 28.78 19.37 -28.40
CA ALA A 182 28.04 18.11 -28.35
C ALA A 182 27.06 17.98 -29.54
N PRO A 183 26.69 16.74 -29.92
CA PRO A 183 25.63 16.52 -30.90
C PRO A 183 24.29 17.10 -30.42
N SER A 184 23.45 17.53 -31.36
CA SER A 184 22.06 17.88 -31.03
C SER A 184 21.24 16.62 -30.75
N TRP A 185 20.11 16.77 -30.07
CA TRP A 185 19.17 15.64 -29.88
C TRP A 185 18.77 15.01 -31.22
N ALA A 186 18.51 15.82 -32.25
CA ALA A 186 18.18 15.32 -33.57
C ALA A 186 19.26 14.43 -34.21
N ALA A 187 20.54 14.69 -33.92
CA ALA A 187 21.63 13.86 -34.41
C ALA A 187 21.69 12.50 -33.69
N LEU A 188 21.35 12.46 -32.40
CA LEU A 188 21.35 11.23 -31.59
C LEU A 188 20.06 10.40 -31.73
N TYR A 189 18.94 11.04 -32.05
CA TYR A 189 17.60 10.46 -31.95
C TYR A 189 17.46 9.12 -32.67
N GLY A 190 17.98 9.00 -33.89
CA GLY A 190 17.87 7.76 -34.67
C GLY A 190 18.65 6.58 -34.08
N GLU A 191 19.78 6.84 -33.41
CA GLU A 191 20.52 5.81 -32.68
C GLU A 191 19.83 5.48 -31.35
N PHE A 192 19.46 6.50 -30.59
CA PHE A 192 18.72 6.36 -29.33
C PHE A 192 17.47 5.51 -29.52
N TYR A 193 16.64 5.82 -30.52
CA TYR A 193 15.41 5.10 -30.81
C TYR A 193 15.67 3.62 -31.11
N ARG A 194 16.70 3.31 -31.92
CA ARG A 194 17.07 1.91 -32.24
C ARG A 194 17.53 1.13 -31.02
N LEU A 195 18.20 1.77 -30.06
CA LEU A 195 18.68 1.11 -28.84
C LEU A 195 17.53 0.73 -27.90
N ILE A 196 16.48 1.56 -27.83
CA ILE A 196 15.34 1.34 -26.93
C ILE A 196 14.20 0.53 -27.56
N GLU A 197 14.18 0.38 -28.88
CA GLU A 197 13.10 -0.28 -29.60
C GLU A 197 12.94 -1.75 -29.19
N ASN A 198 11.70 -2.15 -28.86
CA ASN A 198 11.36 -3.49 -28.38
C ASN A 198 12.12 -3.94 -27.11
N LYS A 199 12.58 -2.99 -26.29
CA LYS A 199 13.22 -3.23 -24.99
C LYS A 199 12.40 -2.63 -23.86
N VAL A 200 12.37 -3.33 -22.73
CA VAL A 200 11.92 -2.74 -21.47
C VAL A 200 12.98 -1.74 -21.01
N VAL A 201 12.58 -0.49 -20.80
CA VAL A 201 13.47 0.57 -20.30
C VAL A 201 13.12 0.86 -18.85
N VAL A 202 14.05 0.56 -17.96
CA VAL A 202 13.93 0.87 -16.54
C VAL A 202 14.47 2.28 -16.31
N ILE A 203 13.63 3.13 -15.73
CA ILE A 203 13.97 4.51 -15.37
C ILE A 203 13.62 4.71 -13.91
N TYR A 204 14.46 5.40 -13.14
CA TYR A 204 14.16 5.63 -11.73
C TYR A 204 12.89 6.48 -11.58
N ASN A 205 12.89 7.71 -12.12
CA ASN A 205 11.73 8.59 -12.13
C ASN A 205 11.08 8.67 -13.52
N GLU A 206 10.63 7.52 -14.02
CA GLU A 206 10.11 7.34 -15.38
C GLU A 206 9.18 8.44 -15.93
N ASP A 207 8.19 8.91 -15.16
CA ASP A 207 7.27 9.98 -15.63
C ASP A 207 8.03 11.27 -16.01
N PHE A 208 9.14 11.56 -15.32
CA PHE A 208 9.97 12.73 -15.57
C PHE A 208 10.75 12.57 -16.88
N ASP A 209 11.55 11.52 -17.02
CA ASP A 209 12.40 11.29 -18.18
C ASP A 209 11.58 11.12 -19.47
N VAL A 210 10.47 10.37 -19.42
CA VAL A 210 9.60 10.17 -20.59
C VAL A 210 9.01 11.49 -21.06
N ARG A 211 8.60 12.36 -20.13
CA ARG A 211 8.15 13.71 -20.45
C ARG A 211 9.26 14.54 -21.09
N LEU A 212 10.47 14.50 -20.54
CA LEU A 212 11.62 15.27 -21.04
C LEU A 212 12.08 14.78 -22.43
N LEU A 213 12.04 13.47 -22.69
CA LEU A 213 12.29 12.88 -24.01
C LEU A 213 11.30 13.42 -25.05
N ALA A 214 10.01 13.46 -24.70
CA ALA A 214 8.97 14.00 -25.59
C ALA A 214 9.14 15.51 -25.82
N GLN A 215 9.41 16.28 -24.76
CA GLN A 215 9.65 17.73 -24.85
C GLN A 215 10.86 18.04 -25.73
N THR A 216 11.99 17.37 -25.49
CA THR A 216 13.23 17.55 -26.25
C THR A 216 13.03 17.15 -27.72
N ALA A 217 12.37 16.02 -28.00
CA ALA A 217 12.05 15.62 -29.38
C ALA A 217 11.22 16.68 -30.12
N SER A 218 10.22 17.27 -29.45
CA SER A 218 9.35 18.27 -30.06
C SER A 218 10.09 19.54 -30.50
N ARG A 219 11.18 19.93 -29.81
CA ARG A 219 12.03 21.09 -30.19
C ARG A 219 12.64 20.93 -31.57
N TYR A 220 12.90 19.69 -31.96
CA TYR A 220 13.48 19.35 -33.26
C TYR A 220 12.43 18.86 -34.27
N ARG A 221 11.14 19.00 -33.97
CA ARG A 221 10.01 18.50 -34.79
C ARG A 221 10.10 16.99 -35.05
N LEU A 222 10.60 16.25 -34.06
CA LEU A 222 10.65 14.80 -34.04
C LEU A 222 9.45 14.26 -33.24
N ASP A 223 9.02 13.06 -33.58
CA ASP A 223 7.99 12.37 -32.80
C ASP A 223 8.51 12.02 -31.40
N ALA A 224 7.61 11.97 -30.42
CA ALA A 224 7.97 11.44 -29.11
C ALA A 224 8.37 9.96 -29.25
N PRO A 225 9.49 9.53 -28.64
CA PRO A 225 9.92 8.14 -28.73
C PRO A 225 8.88 7.22 -28.09
N LYS A 226 8.50 6.16 -28.80
CA LYS A 226 7.63 5.11 -28.27
C LYS A 226 8.46 4.18 -27.39
N ILE A 227 8.44 4.45 -26.10
CA ILE A 227 9.23 3.73 -25.10
C ILE A 227 8.35 2.75 -24.32
N GLN A 228 8.86 1.53 -24.10
CA GLN A 228 8.26 0.57 -23.16
C GLN A 228 8.93 0.74 -21.80
N SER A 229 8.53 1.78 -21.07
CA SER A 229 9.18 2.20 -19.83
C SER A 229 8.53 1.60 -18.57
N VAL A 230 9.34 1.42 -17.53
CA VAL A 230 8.89 1.02 -16.18
C VAL A 230 9.61 1.86 -15.12
N CYS A 231 8.90 2.14 -14.01
CA CYS A 231 9.38 3.06 -12.98
C CYS A 231 9.98 2.33 -11.78
N ALA A 232 11.31 2.38 -11.63
CA ALA A 232 12.00 1.78 -10.50
C ALA A 232 11.72 2.51 -9.17
N MET A 233 11.50 3.83 -9.16
CA MET A 233 11.16 4.59 -7.94
C MET A 233 9.82 4.14 -7.34
N LYS A 234 8.79 3.93 -8.17
CA LYS A 234 7.47 3.46 -7.72
C LYS A 234 7.57 2.02 -7.17
N LEU A 235 8.32 1.14 -7.85
CA LEU A 235 8.56 -0.22 -7.37
C LEU A 235 9.33 -0.23 -6.06
N TYR A 236 10.41 0.56 -5.96
CA TYR A 236 11.23 0.65 -4.76
C TYR A 236 10.45 1.24 -3.57
N ALA A 237 9.62 2.26 -3.80
CA ALA A 237 8.73 2.78 -2.78
C ALA A 237 7.77 1.69 -2.27
N ARG A 238 7.19 0.89 -3.15
CA ARG A 238 6.35 -0.25 -2.73
C ARG A 238 7.14 -1.35 -2.02
N TRP A 239 8.41 -1.53 -2.33
CA TRP A 239 9.26 -2.56 -1.71
C TRP A 239 9.80 -2.14 -0.33
N TYR A 240 10.29 -0.90 -0.19
CA TYR A 240 10.94 -0.38 1.01
C TYR A 240 10.09 0.59 1.82
N GLY A 241 9.34 1.44 1.12
CA GLY A 241 8.67 2.60 1.68
C GLY A 241 7.55 2.25 2.66
N GLU A 242 7.31 3.19 3.57
CA GLU A 242 6.17 3.19 4.46
C GLU A 242 4.89 3.44 3.68
N GLU A 243 3.82 2.75 4.10
CA GLU A 243 2.50 2.95 3.51
C GLU A 243 1.98 4.35 3.83
N ARG A 244 1.39 4.97 2.82
CA ARG A 244 0.70 6.25 2.85
C ARG A 244 -0.79 6.03 2.58
N PRO A 245 -1.67 6.97 2.95
CA PRO A 245 -3.10 6.86 2.66
C PRO A 245 -3.38 6.51 1.19
N MET A 246 -4.47 5.78 0.97
CA MET A 246 -4.90 5.28 -0.35
C MET A 246 -3.95 4.24 -0.98
N GLY A 247 -3.25 3.44 -0.16
CA GLY A 247 -2.40 2.34 -0.65
C GLY A 247 -1.18 2.80 -1.45
N LYS A 248 -0.74 4.05 -1.24
CA LYS A 248 0.49 4.60 -1.82
C LYS A 248 1.67 4.29 -0.91
N TYR A 249 2.88 4.44 -1.42
CA TYR A 249 4.10 4.27 -0.63
C TYR A 249 4.99 5.48 -0.77
N GLN A 250 5.72 5.80 0.31
CA GLN A 250 6.62 6.94 0.32
C GLN A 250 7.81 6.71 -0.64
N TRP A 251 7.92 7.57 -1.66
CA TRP A 251 9.07 7.57 -2.56
C TRP A 251 10.37 7.93 -1.86
N GLN A 252 11.47 7.36 -2.36
CA GLN A 252 12.84 7.59 -1.91
C GLN A 252 13.61 8.23 -3.06
N ARG A 253 14.54 9.15 -2.77
CA ARG A 253 15.47 9.64 -3.81
C ARG A 253 16.37 8.49 -4.26
N LEU A 254 16.91 8.56 -5.48
CA LEU A 254 17.78 7.50 -6.01
C LEU A 254 18.99 7.26 -5.10
N SER A 255 19.66 8.34 -4.68
CA SER A 255 20.79 8.27 -3.76
C SER A 255 20.43 7.62 -2.42
N ASP A 256 19.27 7.95 -1.84
CA ASP A 256 18.78 7.33 -0.60
C ASP A 256 18.52 5.83 -0.80
N ALA A 257 17.84 5.45 -1.90
CA ALA A 257 17.57 4.06 -2.24
C ALA A 257 18.87 3.26 -2.49
N ALA A 258 19.82 3.84 -3.21
CA ALA A 258 21.12 3.25 -3.48
C ALA A 258 21.90 3.03 -2.17
N GLN A 259 21.94 4.03 -1.29
CA GLN A 259 22.60 3.93 0.02
C GLN A 259 21.95 2.85 0.90
N GLN A 260 20.62 2.80 0.97
CA GLN A 260 19.87 1.77 1.70
C GLN A 260 20.17 0.35 1.18
N CYS A 261 20.45 0.24 -0.12
CA CYS A 261 20.83 -1.01 -0.78
C CYS A 261 22.33 -1.34 -0.68
N GLY A 262 23.15 -0.48 -0.08
CA GLY A 262 24.61 -0.63 0.00
C GLY A 262 25.32 -0.44 -1.34
N ILE A 263 24.76 0.39 -2.23
CA ILE A 263 25.31 0.70 -3.55
C ILE A 263 26.09 2.01 -3.45
N ASP A 264 27.22 2.10 -4.18
CA ASP A 264 28.00 3.31 -4.25
C ASP A 264 27.19 4.46 -4.90
N VAL A 265 27.25 5.63 -4.27
CA VAL A 265 26.57 6.85 -4.70
C VAL A 265 27.55 7.92 -5.20
N SER A 266 28.83 7.54 -5.35
CA SER A 266 29.83 8.43 -5.93
C SER A 266 29.44 8.83 -7.35
N GLY A 267 29.55 10.12 -7.66
CA GLY A 267 29.20 10.66 -8.99
C GLY A 267 27.71 10.83 -9.26
N ALA A 268 26.84 10.80 -8.25
CA ALA A 268 25.42 11.15 -8.39
C ALA A 268 25.23 12.48 -9.14
N HIS A 269 24.11 12.59 -9.85
CA HIS A 269 23.82 13.70 -10.79
C HIS A 269 24.70 13.67 -12.04
N ARG A 270 25.03 12.45 -12.48
CA ARG A 270 25.54 12.15 -13.82
C ARG A 270 24.78 10.95 -14.34
N ALA A 271 24.30 11.05 -15.58
CA ALA A 271 23.38 10.06 -16.13
C ALA A 271 23.93 8.62 -16.09
N TYR A 272 25.24 8.44 -16.30
CA TYR A 272 25.87 7.12 -16.20
C TYR A 272 25.91 6.55 -14.78
N ALA A 273 26.25 7.37 -13.79
CA ALA A 273 26.27 6.94 -12.39
C ALA A 273 24.84 6.60 -11.92
N ASP A 274 23.86 7.41 -12.29
CA ASP A 274 22.46 7.23 -11.93
C ASP A 274 21.83 6.00 -12.61
N CYS A 275 22.23 5.69 -13.86
CA CYS A 275 21.95 4.40 -14.51
C CYS A 275 22.47 3.21 -13.70
N LEU A 276 23.74 3.27 -13.27
CA LEU A 276 24.36 2.20 -12.48
C LEU A 276 23.69 2.03 -11.11
N MET A 277 23.36 3.13 -10.44
CA MET A 277 22.62 3.12 -9.18
C MET A 277 21.25 2.49 -9.35
N THR A 278 20.49 2.90 -10.38
CA THR A 278 19.16 2.36 -10.68
C THR A 278 19.22 0.86 -10.94
N ARG A 279 20.17 0.41 -11.75
CA ARG A 279 20.44 -1.02 -11.99
C ARG A 279 20.79 -1.77 -10.71
N GLY A 280 21.64 -1.17 -9.88
CA GLY A 280 22.01 -1.73 -8.59
C GLY A 280 20.80 -1.93 -7.68
N VAL A 281 19.92 -0.92 -7.57
CA VAL A 281 18.71 -0.93 -6.74
C VAL A 281 17.74 -2.02 -7.21
N VAL A 282 17.50 -2.13 -8.52
CA VAL A 282 16.69 -3.20 -9.10
C VAL A 282 17.29 -4.57 -8.80
N GLY A 283 18.60 -4.73 -8.98
CA GLY A 283 19.32 -5.96 -8.64
C GLY A 283 19.21 -6.32 -7.14
N HIS A 284 19.25 -5.33 -6.26
CA HIS A 284 19.09 -5.53 -4.82
C HIS A 284 17.69 -6.01 -4.46
N MET A 285 16.65 -5.37 -5.02
CA MET A 285 15.26 -5.81 -4.85
C MET A 285 15.06 -7.25 -5.33
N ALA A 286 15.57 -7.58 -6.52
CA ALA A 286 15.41 -8.91 -7.10
C ALA A 286 16.04 -10.03 -6.27
N ARG A 287 17.18 -9.77 -5.61
CA ARG A 287 17.86 -10.75 -4.74
C ARG A 287 17.21 -10.87 -3.35
N THR A 288 16.40 -9.91 -2.94
CA THR A 288 15.94 -9.78 -1.56
C THR A 288 14.46 -10.14 -1.43
N THR A 289 14.20 -11.29 -0.81
CA THR A 289 12.83 -11.79 -0.59
C THR A 289 12.23 -11.38 0.75
N PHE A 290 12.99 -10.67 1.60
CA PHE A 290 12.58 -10.21 2.93
C PHE A 290 13.26 -8.88 3.29
N ARG A 291 12.52 -7.95 3.90
CA ARG A 291 13.09 -6.73 4.49
C ARG A 291 14.03 -7.14 5.65
N LYS A 292 15.26 -6.62 5.68
CA LYS A 292 16.07 -6.67 6.91
C LYS A 292 15.31 -5.90 7.98
N GLU A 293 14.97 -6.56 9.08
CA GLU A 293 14.55 -5.83 10.28
C GLU A 293 15.74 -4.93 10.66
N SER A 294 15.51 -3.62 10.67
CA SER A 294 16.50 -2.64 11.09
C SER A 294 16.94 -2.97 12.52
N GLU A 295 18.23 -3.20 12.71
CA GLU A 295 18.89 -3.28 14.04
C GLU A 295 18.64 -2.02 14.87
#